data_AF-A0A7V4ILA8-F1
#
_entry.id   AF-A0A7V4ILA8-F1
#
_cell.length_a   1.000
_cell.length_b   1.000
_cell.length_c   1.000
_cell.angle_alpha   90.00
_cell.angle_beta   90.00
_cell.angle_gamma   90.00
#
_symmetry.space_group_name_H-M   'P 1'
#
loop_
_entity.id
_entity.type
_entity.pdbx_description
1 polymer ?
#
loop_
_entity_poly.entity_id
_entity_poly.type
_entity_poly.pdbx_seq_one_letter_code
_entity_poly.pdbx_strand_id
1 'polypeptide(L)'
;MTKQKAKASDAYQDGWEWAFNITVWDSSETKLNMKFDRWSGAAGINAGKNMQFSVDNGTTWNDIAEDNEYTGEGADISGIDNKAEAGRQVRIIVRMKVPRGTLAGNYVSNYGILTD
;
A
#
# COMPACT_ATOMS: atom_id res chain seq x y z
N MET A 1 3.94 -2.15 -11.84
CA MET A 1 4.78 -1.14 -12.54
C MET A 1 4.45 0.19 -11.88
N THR A 2 5.41 1.06 -11.57
CA THR A 2 5.07 2.31 -10.85
C THR A 2 4.24 3.24 -11.74
N LYS A 3 3.01 3.56 -11.31
CA LYS A 3 2.11 4.56 -11.91
C LYS A 3 2.15 5.84 -11.07
N GLN A 4 2.87 6.84 -11.56
CA GLN A 4 2.96 8.16 -10.89
C GLN A 4 1.88 9.15 -11.36
N LYS A 5 1.15 8.81 -12.43
CA LYS A 5 0.01 9.58 -12.92
C LYS A 5 -1.27 8.80 -12.66
N ALA A 6 -2.33 9.52 -12.34
CA ALA A 6 -3.65 8.96 -12.12
C ALA A 6 -4.73 9.83 -12.78
N LYS A 7 -5.87 9.22 -13.07
CA LYS A 7 -7.12 9.89 -13.44
C LYS A 7 -8.10 9.76 -12.28
N ALA A 8 -8.76 10.87 -11.95
CA ALA A 8 -9.80 10.94 -10.93
C ALA A 8 -11.10 10.23 -11.39
N SER A 9 -11.09 8.90 -11.46
CA SER A 9 -12.21 8.08 -11.93
C SER A 9 -12.86 7.22 -10.84
N ASP A 10 -12.29 7.20 -9.63
CA ASP A 10 -12.64 6.29 -8.52
C ASP A 10 -12.41 4.80 -8.87
N ALA A 11 -11.42 4.52 -9.73
CA ALA A 11 -11.02 3.16 -10.10
C ALA A 11 -9.51 2.92 -9.94
N TYR A 12 -9.13 1.76 -9.41
CA TYR A 12 -7.72 1.41 -9.19
C TYR A 12 -6.90 1.29 -10.48
N GLN A 13 -7.50 0.85 -11.58
CA GLN A 13 -6.81 0.73 -12.86
C GLN A 13 -6.27 2.06 -13.38
N ASP A 14 -6.98 3.15 -13.06
CA ASP A 14 -6.69 4.54 -13.45
C ASP A 14 -5.91 5.28 -12.36
N GLY A 15 -5.63 4.61 -11.25
CA GLY A 15 -5.04 5.18 -10.04
C GLY A 15 -3.51 5.16 -10.00
N TRP A 16 -2.97 5.59 -8.86
CA TRP A 16 -1.55 5.45 -8.56
C TRP A 16 -1.23 4.02 -8.12
N GLU A 17 -0.02 3.56 -8.44
CA GLU A 17 0.48 2.24 -8.08
C GLU A 17 2.00 2.33 -7.88
N TRP A 18 2.52 1.72 -6.83
CA TRP A 18 3.96 1.62 -6.60
C TRP A 18 4.27 0.37 -5.79
N ALA A 19 5.55 0.10 -5.59
CA ALA A 19 5.98 -1.05 -4.80
C ALA A 19 7.05 -0.68 -3.79
N PHE A 20 7.03 -1.38 -2.66
CA PHE A 20 8.10 -1.43 -1.68
C PHE A 20 8.76 -2.81 -1.75
N ASN A 21 10.07 -2.85 -1.53
CA ASN A 21 10.77 -4.10 -1.25
C ASN A 21 11.37 -3.95 0.15
N ILE A 22 11.01 -4.87 1.04
CA ILE A 22 11.49 -4.87 2.42
C ILE A 22 12.14 -6.22 2.75
N THR A 23 13.01 -6.19 3.75
CA THR A 23 13.57 -7.38 4.39
C THR A 23 12.99 -7.48 5.79
N VAL A 24 12.36 -8.62 6.09
CA VAL A 24 11.88 -8.96 7.43
C VAL A 24 12.91 -9.89 8.08
N TRP A 25 13.61 -9.38 9.09
CA TRP A 25 14.75 -10.07 9.68
C TRP A 25 14.33 -11.18 10.65
N ASP A 26 13.28 -10.94 11.43
CA ASP A 26 12.70 -11.93 12.34
C ASP A 26 11.74 -12.84 11.57
N SER A 27 12.06 -14.12 11.49
CA SER A 27 11.23 -15.10 10.76
C SER A 27 9.92 -15.43 11.46
N SER A 28 9.79 -15.09 12.75
CA SER A 28 8.56 -15.24 13.54
C SER A 28 7.52 -14.16 13.24
N GLU A 29 7.94 -13.00 12.72
CA GLU A 29 7.04 -11.98 12.21
C GLU A 29 6.42 -12.51 10.91
N THR A 30 5.14 -12.87 10.94
CA THR A 30 4.44 -13.55 9.84
C THR A 30 3.32 -12.70 9.25
N LYS A 31 3.07 -11.53 9.82
CA LYS A 31 2.07 -10.58 9.34
C LYS A 31 2.72 -9.29 8.91
N LEU A 32 2.14 -8.69 7.88
CA LEU A 32 2.53 -7.38 7.38
C LEU A 32 1.34 -6.43 7.40
N ASN A 33 1.53 -5.31 8.08
CA ASN A 33 0.54 -4.27 8.23
C ASN A 33 1.05 -2.96 7.61
N MET A 34 0.15 -2.23 6.96
CA MET A 34 0.44 -0.90 6.43
C MET A 34 -0.57 0.11 6.94
N LYS A 35 -0.12 1.36 7.05
CA LYS A 35 -0.97 2.53 7.27
C LYS A 35 -0.54 3.68 6.39
N PHE A 36 -1.48 4.57 6.10
CA PHE A 36 -1.24 5.76 5.29
C PHE A 36 -1.98 6.95 5.88
N ASP A 37 -1.31 8.09 5.96
CA ASP A 37 -1.97 9.34 6.31
C ASP A 37 -2.92 9.78 5.20
N ARG A 38 -3.87 10.65 5.56
CA ARG A 38 -4.64 11.40 4.57
C ARG A 38 -3.68 12.12 3.62
N TRP A 39 -3.92 12.00 2.32
CA TRP A 39 -3.14 12.70 1.31
C TRP A 39 -3.38 14.20 1.37
N SER A 40 -2.29 14.95 1.20
CA SER A 40 -2.26 16.40 1.10
C SER A 40 -1.73 16.83 -0.27
N GLY A 41 -1.89 18.10 -0.63
CA GLY A 41 -1.49 18.62 -1.94
C GLY A 41 -2.52 19.62 -2.47
N ALA A 42 -2.90 19.47 -3.74
CA ALA A 42 -3.93 20.31 -4.37
C ALA A 42 -5.32 20.17 -3.69
N ALA A 43 -5.60 19.03 -3.06
CA ALA A 43 -6.76 18.80 -2.22
C ALA A 43 -6.45 17.71 -1.16
N GLY A 44 -7.33 17.53 -0.19
CA GLY A 44 -7.21 16.45 0.79
C GLY A 44 -7.95 15.18 0.32
N ILE A 45 -7.25 14.05 0.20
CA ILE A 45 -7.85 12.76 -0.20
C ILE A 45 -7.64 11.74 0.93
N ASN A 46 -8.71 11.08 1.38
CA ASN A 46 -8.57 10.01 2.37
C ASN A 46 -7.77 8.84 1.76
N ALA A 47 -6.83 8.30 2.52
CA ALA A 47 -6.21 7.02 2.21
C ALA A 47 -7.18 5.87 2.49
N GLY A 48 -7.91 5.97 3.60
CA GLY A 48 -8.99 5.05 3.96
C GLY A 48 -9.99 4.87 2.81
N LYS A 49 -10.33 3.61 2.50
CA LYS A 49 -11.25 3.17 1.43
C LYS A 49 -10.81 3.49 0.01
N ASN A 50 -9.67 4.18 -0.17
CA ASN A 50 -9.11 4.51 -1.47
C ASN A 50 -7.81 3.78 -1.75
N MET A 51 -7.18 3.18 -0.74
CA MET A 51 -5.91 2.50 -0.84
C MET A 51 -6.01 1.04 -0.44
N GLN A 52 -5.17 0.23 -1.08
CA GLN A 52 -5.00 -1.17 -0.73
C GLN A 52 -3.60 -1.64 -1.13
N PHE A 53 -3.13 -2.71 -0.49
CA PHE A 53 -1.83 -3.31 -0.79
C PHE A 53 -1.92 -4.82 -0.97
N SER A 54 -0.92 -5.39 -1.59
CA SER A 54 -0.78 -6.82 -1.86
C SER A 54 0.66 -7.24 -1.67
N VAL A 55 0.87 -8.41 -1.05
CA VAL A 55 2.19 -9.05 -0.88
C VAL A 55 2.37 -10.25 -1.82
N ASP A 56 1.31 -10.67 -2.50
CA ASP A 56 1.24 -11.86 -3.37
C ASP A 56 1.07 -11.50 -4.86
N ASN A 57 1.68 -10.39 -5.25
CA ASN A 57 1.70 -9.87 -6.61
C ASN A 57 0.29 -9.60 -7.21
N GLY A 58 -0.64 -9.17 -6.36
CA GLY A 58 -1.98 -8.72 -6.73
C GLY A 58 -3.05 -9.81 -6.74
N THR A 59 -2.75 -11.00 -6.20
CA THR A 59 -3.71 -12.10 -6.08
C THR A 59 -4.76 -11.80 -5.01
N THR A 60 -4.31 -11.34 -3.84
CA THR A 60 -5.15 -10.82 -2.77
C THR A 60 -4.77 -9.37 -2.45
N TRP A 61 -5.74 -8.63 -1.93
CA TRP A 61 -5.55 -7.23 -1.58
C TRP A 61 -6.11 -6.94 -0.20
N ASN A 62 -5.31 -6.23 0.60
CA ASN A 62 -5.63 -5.77 1.93
C ASN A 62 -5.99 -4.29 1.85
N ASP A 63 -7.23 -3.97 2.19
CA ASP A 63 -7.74 -2.60 2.15
C ASP A 63 -7.23 -1.78 3.34
N ILE A 64 -6.87 -0.53 3.07
CA ILE A 64 -6.66 0.48 4.11
C ILE A 64 -8.05 1.01 4.50
N ALA A 65 -8.54 0.63 5.68
CA ALA A 65 -9.89 0.96 6.10
C ALA A 65 -10.07 2.44 6.46
N GLU A 66 -9.14 3.00 7.22
CA GLU A 66 -9.19 4.36 7.77
C GLU A 66 -7.83 5.06 7.64
N ASP A 67 -7.82 6.40 7.74
CA ASP A 67 -6.60 7.21 7.65
C ASP A 67 -5.73 7.02 8.90
N ASN A 68 -4.42 6.80 8.70
CA ASN A 68 -3.40 6.64 9.76
C ASN A 68 -3.66 5.47 10.73
N GLU A 69 -4.41 4.46 10.30
CA GLU A 69 -4.59 3.21 11.05
C GLU A 69 -3.92 2.04 10.33
N TYR A 70 -3.28 1.15 11.09
CA TYR A 70 -2.76 -0.10 10.54
C TYR A 70 -3.91 -1.03 10.16
N THR A 71 -3.70 -1.85 9.15
CA THR A 71 -4.63 -2.91 8.80
C THR A 71 -4.88 -3.85 9.98
N GLY A 72 -6.13 -4.33 10.13
CA GLY A 72 -6.53 -5.14 11.28
C GLY A 72 -5.90 -6.53 11.28
N GLU A 73 -6.22 -7.37 10.29
CA GLU A 73 -5.72 -8.76 10.25
C GLU A 73 -4.28 -8.88 9.71
N GLY A 74 -3.85 -7.89 8.91
CA GLY A 74 -2.57 -7.90 8.20
C GLY A 74 -2.49 -8.93 7.07
N ALA A 75 -1.50 -8.78 6.21
CA ALA A 75 -1.22 -9.74 5.15
C ALA A 75 -0.28 -10.85 5.66
N ASP A 76 -0.61 -12.12 5.40
CA ASP A 76 0.28 -13.24 5.70
C ASP A 76 1.52 -13.22 4.78
N ILE A 77 2.69 -13.16 5.39
CA ILE A 77 3.99 -13.20 4.71
C ILE A 77 4.79 -14.47 5.06
N SER A 78 4.25 -15.39 5.86
CA SER A 78 4.97 -16.56 6.39
C SER A 78 5.65 -17.39 5.28
N GLY A 79 4.97 -17.58 4.15
CA GLY A 79 5.45 -18.32 2.98
C GLY A 79 6.08 -17.46 1.87
N ILE A 80 6.22 -16.14 2.07
CA ILE A 80 6.70 -15.22 1.04
C ILE A 80 8.18 -14.95 1.25
N ASP A 81 9.04 -15.49 0.40
CA ASP A 81 10.46 -15.14 0.39
C ASP A 81 11.05 -15.33 -1.00
N ASN A 82 11.63 -14.26 -1.57
CA ASN A 82 12.33 -14.36 -2.85
C ASN A 82 13.75 -14.93 -2.73
N LYS A 83 14.23 -15.19 -1.50
CA LYS A 83 15.52 -15.81 -1.17
C LYS A 83 16.74 -15.09 -1.76
N ALA A 84 16.61 -13.81 -2.07
CA ALA A 84 17.72 -13.04 -2.63
C ALA A 84 18.82 -12.77 -1.59
N GLU A 85 18.44 -12.56 -0.33
CA GLU A 85 19.33 -12.13 0.75
C GLU A 85 18.93 -12.79 2.09
N ALA A 86 19.74 -12.60 3.13
CA ALA A 86 19.39 -13.03 4.49
C ALA A 86 18.14 -12.29 5.01
N GLY A 87 17.28 -13.02 5.73
CA GLY A 87 15.95 -12.53 6.12
C GLY A 87 14.93 -12.69 4.99
N ARG A 88 13.65 -12.63 5.35
CA ARG A 88 12.54 -12.83 4.42
C ARG A 88 12.38 -11.60 3.52
N GLN A 89 12.48 -11.78 2.21
CA GLN A 89 12.35 -10.70 1.26
C GLN A 89 10.91 -10.58 0.73
N VAL A 90 10.23 -9.48 1.07
CA VAL A 90 8.83 -9.25 0.73
C VAL A 90 8.70 -8.06 -0.21
N ARG A 91 8.00 -8.29 -1.34
CA ARG A 91 7.59 -7.23 -2.26
C ARG A 91 6.13 -6.86 -1.99
N ILE A 92 5.89 -5.60 -1.71
CA ILE A 92 4.57 -5.05 -1.43
C ILE A 92 4.17 -4.18 -2.62
N ILE A 93 3.01 -4.43 -3.21
CA ILE A 93 2.40 -3.57 -4.23
C ILE A 93 1.30 -2.77 -3.55
N VAL A 94 1.36 -1.45 -3.68
CA VAL A 94 0.32 -0.54 -3.19
C VAL A 94 -0.37 0.10 -4.38
N ARG A 95 -1.69 0.24 -4.31
CA ARG A 95 -2.45 1.01 -5.29
C ARG A 95 -3.49 1.89 -4.61
N MET A 96 -3.79 3.00 -5.27
CA MET A 96 -4.78 3.97 -4.81
C MET A 96 -5.70 4.34 -5.95
N LYS A 97 -7.02 4.27 -5.74
CA LYS A 97 -7.99 4.90 -6.63
C LYS A 97 -8.14 6.38 -6.27
N VAL A 98 -8.14 7.26 -7.28
CA VAL A 98 -8.30 8.71 -7.06
C VAL A 98 -9.79 9.05 -7.20
N PRO A 99 -10.44 9.59 -6.14
CA PRO A 99 -11.87 9.91 -6.19
C PRO A 99 -12.22 10.89 -7.30
N ARG A 100 -13.42 10.75 -7.88
CA ARG A 100 -13.92 11.68 -8.90
C ARG A 100 -14.01 13.10 -8.35
N GLY A 101 -13.68 14.08 -9.19
CA GLY A 101 -13.68 15.50 -8.80
C GLY A 101 -12.43 15.97 -8.04
N THR A 102 -11.47 15.07 -7.76
CA THR A 102 -10.16 15.45 -7.23
C THR A 102 -9.46 16.42 -8.19
N LEU A 103 -8.91 17.51 -7.66
CA LEU A 103 -8.22 18.53 -8.45
C LEU A 103 -6.92 17.99 -9.05
N ALA A 104 -6.56 18.48 -10.23
CA ALA A 104 -5.25 18.18 -10.81
C ALA A 104 -4.14 18.83 -9.96
N GLY A 105 -3.07 18.09 -9.68
CA GLY A 105 -1.93 18.60 -8.94
C GLY A 105 -1.04 17.49 -8.38
N ASN A 106 -0.07 17.91 -7.57
CA ASN A 106 0.80 17.00 -6.84
C ASN A 106 0.18 16.64 -5.49
N TYR A 107 0.38 15.39 -5.07
CA TYR A 107 -0.12 14.88 -3.81
C TYR A 107 0.98 14.11 -3.08
N VAL A 108 0.96 14.19 -1.76
CA VAL A 108 1.90 13.48 -0.88
C VAL A 108 1.16 12.92 0.33
N SER A 109 1.61 11.78 0.82
CA SER A 109 1.15 11.14 2.06
C SER A 109 2.35 10.48 2.75
N ASN A 110 2.26 10.29 4.06
CA ASN A 110 3.20 9.47 4.81
C ASN A 110 2.66 8.05 4.94
N TYR A 111 3.55 7.10 5.18
CA TYR A 111 3.22 5.71 5.35
C TYR A 111 3.92 5.11 6.56
N GLY A 112 3.35 4.03 7.09
CA GLY A 112 3.98 3.16 8.07
C GLY A 112 3.89 1.71 7.61
N ILE A 113 4.95 0.94 7.85
CA ILE A 113 5.00 -0.51 7.65
C ILE A 113 5.33 -1.12 9.01
N LEU A 114 4.60 -2.16 9.37
CA LEU A 114 4.79 -2.93 10.61
C LEU A 114 4.76 -4.41 10.27
N THR A 115 5.64 -5.18 10.90
CA THR A 115 5.65 -6.64 10.86
C THR A 115 5.58 -7.17 12.29
N ASP A 116 4.83 -8.26 12.48
CA ASP A 116 4.54 -8.89 13.78
C ASP A 116 4.24 -10.39 13.67
#